data_AF-A0A1X7JLY3-F1
#
_entry.id   AF-A0A1X7JLY3-F1
#
_cell.length_a   1.000
_cell.length_b   1.000
_cell.length_c   1.000
_cell.angle_alpha   90.00
_cell.angle_beta   90.00
_cell.angle_gamma   90.00
#
_symmetry.space_group_name_H-M   'P 1'
#
loop_
_entity.id
_entity.type
_entity.pdbx_description
1 polymer ?
#
loop_
_entity_poly.entity_id
_entity_poly.type
_entity_poly.pdbx_seq_one_letter_code
_entity_poly.pdbx_strand_id
1 'polypeptide(L)'
;MEPFTFTRKQMSQLLLSIASYCEKRQAAAPASHPSLNWLHEAWQRDQQPSSSDSSLSCAMPNRLQMMIEKYIRSGMWTEGLSLNEIVALGNQVEYTNFSITSVQNWVKREIRSLVGPPRLGKKYDLQQAAIILIVEDLRAALSFEEIRQMFTSLRIHAQEPVPIIKPLRLYQLYSTLYEALDQDNDQILDVRLFDPLKLHHDGQLESVIRLKTEEFLVEELPQEREYHFLLRDALIIALTSLQTIFFQSLAKRYLQHMLHQHSEAKG
;
A
#
# COMPACT_ATOMS: atom_id res chain seq x y z
N MET A 1 -2.62 -17.91 -14.07
CA MET A 1 -2.30 -18.03 -12.62
C MET A 1 -1.99 -16.64 -12.11
N GLU A 2 -2.77 -16.14 -11.16
CA GLU A 2 -2.43 -14.90 -10.47
C GLU A 2 -1.41 -15.21 -9.38
N PRO A 3 -0.28 -14.49 -9.31
CA PRO A 3 0.70 -14.67 -8.24
C PRO A 3 0.11 -14.23 -6.89
N PHE A 4 0.58 -14.81 -5.80
CA PHE A 4 0.26 -14.33 -4.45
C PHE A 4 0.53 -12.81 -4.35
N THR A 5 -0.47 -12.05 -3.93
CA THR A 5 -0.38 -10.60 -3.72
C THR A 5 -0.62 -10.24 -2.27
N PHE A 6 0.13 -9.25 -1.78
CA PHE A 6 -0.11 -8.59 -0.52
C PHE A 6 -1.22 -7.56 -0.63
N THR A 7 -2.03 -7.47 0.42
CA THR A 7 -2.79 -6.23 0.63
C THR A 7 -1.84 -5.09 0.96
N ARG A 8 -2.27 -3.85 0.75
CA ARG A 8 -1.48 -2.67 1.11
C ARG A 8 -1.13 -2.63 2.61
N LYS A 9 -2.02 -3.10 3.47
CA LYS A 9 -1.77 -3.17 4.92
C LYS A 9 -0.73 -4.22 5.24
N GLN A 10 -0.77 -5.38 4.60
CA GLN A 10 0.28 -6.39 4.76
C GLN A 10 1.64 -5.84 4.31
N MET A 11 1.69 -5.12 3.18
CA MET A 11 2.92 -4.47 2.74
C MET A 11 3.41 -3.40 3.74
N SER A 12 2.52 -2.57 4.29
CA SER A 12 2.90 -1.55 5.28
C SER A 12 3.39 -2.18 6.59
N GLN A 13 2.75 -3.25 7.06
CA GLN A 13 3.18 -4.05 8.21
C GLN A 13 4.54 -4.70 7.98
N LEU A 14 4.80 -5.23 6.79
CA LEU A 14 6.12 -5.73 6.41
C LEU A 14 7.17 -4.62 6.56
N LEU A 15 6.98 -3.47 5.92
CA LEU A 15 7.93 -2.35 6.01
C LEU A 15 8.16 -1.86 7.45
N LEU A 16 7.11 -1.81 8.28
CA LEU A 16 7.23 -1.45 9.70
C LEU A 16 8.02 -2.49 10.51
N SER A 17 7.77 -3.78 10.28
CA SER A 17 8.49 -4.86 10.97
C SER A 17 10.01 -4.79 10.69
N ILE A 18 10.37 -4.38 9.47
CA ILE A 18 11.76 -4.16 9.05
C ILE A 18 12.34 -2.95 9.78
N ALA A 19 11.61 -1.83 9.79
CA ALA A 19 12.04 -0.61 10.46
C ALA A 19 12.31 -0.85 11.94
N SER A 20 11.37 -1.47 12.64
CA SER A 20 11.50 -1.77 14.07
C SER A 20 12.63 -2.76 14.37
N TYR A 21 12.89 -3.73 13.50
CA TYR A 21 14.03 -4.63 13.65
C TYR A 21 15.37 -3.88 13.52
N CYS A 22 15.48 -2.98 12.54
CA CYS A 22 16.69 -2.18 12.32
C CYS A 22 16.96 -1.25 13.51
N GLU A 23 15.94 -0.54 14.01
CA GLU A 23 16.06 0.34 15.18
C GLU A 23 16.55 -0.43 16.43
N LYS A 24 15.98 -1.61 16.71
CA LYS A 24 16.40 -2.45 17.85
C LYS A 24 17.83 -2.94 17.73
N ARG A 25 18.27 -3.27 16.51
CA ARG A 25 19.65 -3.68 16.22
C ARG A 25 20.64 -2.53 16.45
N GLN A 26 20.29 -1.31 16.05
CA GLN A 26 21.12 -0.14 16.30
C GLN A 26 21.21 0.22 17.78
N ALA A 27 20.13 0.04 18.54
CA ALA A 27 20.06 0.35 19.97
C ALA A 27 20.78 -0.67 20.89
N ALA A 28 21.55 -1.62 20.33
CA ALA A 28 22.23 -2.69 21.06
C ALA A 28 21.31 -3.54 21.97
N ALA A 29 20.00 -3.52 21.73
CA ALA A 29 19.03 -4.38 22.41
C ALA A 29 19.11 -5.81 21.82
N PRO A 30 18.69 -6.86 22.55
CA PRO A 30 18.56 -8.20 21.98
C PRO A 30 17.54 -8.16 20.84
N ALA A 31 18.03 -8.02 19.61
CA ALA A 31 17.21 -7.97 18.41
C ALA A 31 16.78 -9.39 18.06
N SER A 32 15.65 -9.83 18.62
CA SER A 32 14.92 -10.97 18.08
C SER A 32 14.50 -10.65 16.64
N HIS A 33 14.63 -11.63 15.75
CA HIS A 33 14.17 -11.50 14.36
C HIS A 33 12.70 -11.05 14.35
N PRO A 34 12.28 -10.18 13.38
CA PRO A 34 10.88 -9.82 13.27
C PRO A 34 10.11 -11.11 13.02
N SER A 35 9.14 -11.40 13.90
CA SER A 35 8.26 -12.55 13.72
C SER A 35 7.40 -12.28 12.50
N LEU A 36 7.78 -12.89 11.38
CA LEU A 36 7.02 -12.90 10.14
C LEU A 36 5.99 -14.05 10.13
N ASN A 37 5.62 -14.56 11.32
CA ASN A 37 4.62 -15.62 11.45
C ASN A 37 3.29 -15.21 10.81
N TRP A 38 2.94 -13.92 10.90
CA TRP A 38 1.75 -13.37 10.25
C TRP A 38 1.81 -13.48 8.71
N LEU A 39 2.99 -13.41 8.08
CA LEU A 39 3.15 -13.62 6.63
C LEU A 39 2.90 -15.08 6.27
N HIS A 40 3.39 -16.00 7.09
CA HIS A 40 3.11 -17.42 6.91
C HIS A 40 1.62 -17.73 7.09
N GLU A 41 0.97 -17.13 8.08
CA GLU A 41 -0.47 -17.26 8.30
C GLU A 41 -1.30 -16.60 7.18
N ALA A 42 -0.89 -15.44 6.68
CA ALA A 42 -1.53 -14.76 5.55
C ALA A 42 -1.43 -15.59 4.27
N TRP A 43 -0.25 -16.17 4.01
CA TRP A 43 -0.05 -17.09 2.91
C TRP A 43 -0.88 -18.38 3.05
N GLN A 44 -0.94 -18.97 4.24
CA GLN A 44 -1.74 -20.16 4.50
C GLN A 44 -3.24 -19.92 4.31
N ARG A 45 -3.73 -18.70 4.62
CA ARG A 45 -5.12 -18.30 4.36
C ARG A 45 -5.43 -18.22 2.87
N ASP A 46 -4.52 -17.67 2.08
CA ASP A 46 -4.63 -17.59 0.61
C ASP A 46 -4.60 -18.98 -0.06
N GLN A 47 -4.03 -19.98 0.61
CA GLN A 47 -3.99 -21.38 0.16
C GLN A 47 -5.26 -22.18 0.46
N GLN A 48 -6.22 -21.67 1.26
CA GLN A 48 -7.44 -22.42 1.52
C GLN A 48 -8.38 -22.33 0.31
N PRO A 49 -8.63 -23.44 -0.42
CA PRO A 49 -9.52 -23.39 -1.55
C PRO A 49 -10.94 -23.11 -1.04
N SER A 50 -11.47 -21.96 -1.38
CA SER A 50 -12.92 -21.79 -1.47
C SER A 50 -13.43 -22.88 -2.42
N SER A 51 -14.34 -23.69 -1.89
CA SER A 51 -14.84 -24.93 -2.46
C SER A 51 -15.07 -24.92 -3.97
N SER A 52 -14.70 -26.05 -4.60
CA SER A 52 -14.94 -26.47 -5.99
C SER A 52 -14.03 -25.90 -7.08
N ASP A 53 -12.74 -26.18 -7.00
CA ASP A 53 -12.10 -26.97 -8.06
C ASP A 53 -10.80 -27.60 -7.59
N SER A 54 -10.74 -28.92 -7.68
CA SER A 54 -9.60 -29.73 -7.29
C SER A 54 -8.57 -29.73 -8.41
N SER A 55 -7.53 -28.89 -8.30
CA SER A 55 -6.14 -29.26 -8.59
C SER A 55 -5.25 -28.02 -8.59
N LEU A 56 -4.00 -28.22 -8.17
CA LEU A 56 -2.85 -27.30 -8.22
C LEU A 56 -2.62 -26.47 -6.94
N SER A 57 -1.92 -27.13 -6.01
CA SER A 57 -1.08 -26.48 -4.99
C SER A 57 -0.22 -25.39 -5.65
N CYS A 58 -0.53 -24.12 -5.35
CA CYS A 58 0.23 -22.99 -5.83
C CYS A 58 1.45 -22.80 -4.92
N ALA A 59 2.64 -23.15 -5.39
CA ALA A 59 3.86 -22.73 -4.73
C ALA A 59 3.91 -21.19 -4.71
N MET A 60 4.37 -20.58 -3.61
CA MET A 60 4.71 -19.16 -3.57
C MET A 60 5.47 -18.77 -4.85
N PRO A 61 5.27 -17.55 -5.40
CA PRO A 61 6.13 -17.06 -6.47
C PRO A 61 7.59 -17.20 -6.00
N ASN A 62 8.34 -18.08 -6.67
CA ASN A 62 9.69 -18.52 -6.27
C ASN A 62 10.61 -17.33 -5.92
N ARG A 63 10.37 -16.16 -6.52
CA ARG A 63 11.11 -14.92 -6.29
C ARG A 63 10.81 -14.26 -4.94
N LEU A 64 9.56 -14.23 -4.51
CA LEU A 64 9.14 -13.70 -3.20
C LEU A 64 9.61 -14.63 -2.09
N GLN A 65 9.46 -15.94 -2.30
CA GLN A 65 9.96 -16.95 -1.39
C GLN A 65 11.48 -16.88 -1.29
N MET A 66 12.22 -16.80 -2.40
CA MET A 66 13.67 -16.60 -2.36
C MET A 66 14.06 -15.25 -1.74
N MET A 67 13.31 -14.18 -1.95
CA MET A 67 13.55 -12.88 -1.32
C MET A 67 13.32 -12.99 0.19
N ILE A 68 12.09 -13.28 0.62
CA ILE A 68 11.71 -13.43 2.04
C ILE A 68 12.58 -14.48 2.73
N GLU A 69 12.83 -15.65 2.15
CA GLU A 69 13.70 -16.67 2.72
C GLU A 69 15.17 -16.23 2.75
N LYS A 70 15.68 -15.55 1.72
CA LYS A 70 17.02 -14.94 1.79
C LYS A 70 17.05 -13.84 2.86
N TYR A 71 16.00 -13.05 3.04
CA TYR A 71 15.90 -11.98 4.04
C TYR A 71 15.77 -12.54 5.47
N ILE A 72 15.00 -13.60 5.68
CA ILE A 72 14.85 -14.33 6.95
C ILE A 72 16.15 -15.07 7.29
N ARG A 73 16.75 -15.81 6.35
CA ARG A 73 17.95 -16.62 6.60
C ARG A 73 19.24 -15.82 6.72
N SER A 74 19.38 -14.69 6.01
CA SER A 74 20.63 -13.91 5.99
C SER A 74 20.71 -12.86 7.09
N GLY A 75 19.61 -12.52 7.78
CA GLY A 75 19.58 -11.43 8.76
C GLY A 75 19.98 -10.06 8.19
N MET A 76 19.93 -9.91 6.85
CA MET A 76 20.32 -8.71 6.11
C MET A 76 19.14 -7.77 5.88
N TRP A 77 18.29 -7.56 6.89
CA TRP A 77 17.46 -6.36 6.90
C TRP A 77 18.41 -5.16 7.01
N THR A 78 18.77 -4.62 5.85
CA THR A 78 19.42 -3.31 5.75
C THR A 78 18.33 -2.27 5.79
N GLU A 79 18.62 -1.12 6.39
CA GLU A 79 17.68 0.00 6.58
C GLU A 79 17.17 0.64 5.28
N GLY A 80 17.59 0.10 4.14
CA GLY A 80 17.19 0.57 2.83
C GLY A 80 17.04 -0.53 1.80
N LEU A 81 16.29 -0.17 0.77
CA LEU A 81 15.92 -0.95 -0.40
C LEU A 81 16.47 -0.26 -1.64
N SER A 82 17.05 -1.04 -2.55
CA SER A 82 17.32 -0.56 -3.90
C SER A 82 16.01 -0.29 -4.64
N LEU A 83 16.06 0.54 -5.69
CA LEU A 83 14.86 0.84 -6.48
C LEU A 83 14.23 -0.41 -7.09
N ASN A 84 15.05 -1.38 -7.51
CA ASN A 84 14.58 -2.66 -8.02
C ASN A 84 13.86 -3.48 -6.93
N GLU A 85 14.35 -3.46 -5.70
CA GLU A 85 13.68 -4.13 -4.57
C GLU A 85 12.34 -3.46 -4.25
N ILE A 86 12.27 -2.11 -4.29
CA ILE A 86 11.02 -1.37 -4.09
C ILE A 86 9.99 -1.72 -5.19
N VAL A 87 10.41 -1.69 -6.46
CA VAL A 87 9.55 -2.08 -7.59
C VAL A 87 9.12 -3.54 -7.50
N ALA A 88 10.02 -4.43 -7.10
CA ALA A 88 9.68 -5.84 -6.90
C ALA A 88 8.62 -6.02 -5.81
N LEU A 89 8.79 -5.37 -4.66
CA LEU A 89 7.81 -5.40 -3.56
C LEU A 89 6.47 -4.76 -3.96
N GLY A 90 6.52 -3.59 -4.60
CA GLY A 90 5.32 -2.90 -5.08
C GLY A 90 4.52 -3.72 -6.08
N ASN A 91 5.18 -4.49 -6.96
CA ASN A 91 4.51 -5.42 -7.88
C ASN A 91 3.98 -6.70 -7.20
N GLN A 92 4.17 -6.85 -5.89
CA GLN A 92 3.47 -7.87 -5.10
C GLN A 92 2.25 -7.29 -4.39
N VAL A 93 1.99 -5.98 -4.49
CA VAL A 93 0.78 -5.37 -3.91
C VAL A 93 -0.37 -5.54 -4.89
N GLU A 94 -1.55 -5.87 -4.38
CA GLU A 94 -2.79 -5.98 -5.15
C GLU A 94 -3.03 -4.78 -6.08
N TYR A 95 -3.51 -5.07 -7.29
CA TYR A 95 -3.87 -4.10 -8.33
C TYR A 95 -2.77 -3.14 -8.79
N THR A 96 -1.51 -3.41 -8.40
CA THR A 96 -0.39 -2.49 -8.64
C THR A 96 0.46 -2.96 -9.81
N ASN A 97 1.01 -2.03 -10.60
CA ASN A 97 1.89 -2.36 -11.72
C ASN A 97 3.01 -1.32 -11.92
N PHE A 98 4.04 -1.44 -11.10
CA PHE A 98 5.27 -0.67 -11.22
C PHE A 98 6.11 -1.08 -12.44
N SER A 99 6.38 -0.09 -13.28
CA SER A 99 7.49 -0.16 -14.24
C SER A 99 8.75 0.43 -13.62
N ILE A 100 9.84 -0.34 -13.60
CA ILE A 100 11.13 0.15 -13.09
C ILE A 100 11.59 1.42 -13.81
N THR A 101 11.36 1.52 -15.13
CA THR A 101 11.72 2.70 -15.92
C THR A 101 10.88 3.91 -15.51
N SER A 102 9.59 3.72 -15.26
CA SER A 102 8.71 4.78 -14.79
C SER A 102 9.17 5.27 -13.42
N VAL A 103 9.37 4.37 -12.46
CA VAL A 103 9.82 4.73 -11.11
C VAL A 103 11.18 5.44 -11.13
N GLN A 104 12.10 5.00 -11.99
CA GLN A 104 13.39 5.66 -12.18
C GLN A 104 13.23 7.10 -12.66
N ASN A 105 12.28 7.37 -13.56
CA ASN A 105 11.98 8.73 -13.98
C ASN A 105 11.46 9.52 -12.78
N TRP A 106 10.47 8.97 -12.06
CA TRP A 106 9.80 9.64 -10.93
C TRP A 106 10.79 10.14 -9.89
N VAL A 107 11.66 9.25 -9.41
CA VAL A 107 12.64 9.61 -8.37
C VAL A 107 13.71 10.58 -8.88
N LYS A 108 13.92 10.68 -10.19
CA LYS A 108 14.90 11.61 -10.80
C LYS A 108 14.29 12.97 -11.13
N ARG A 109 12.98 13.06 -11.40
CA ARG A 109 12.37 14.30 -11.88
C ARG A 109 11.09 14.64 -11.12
N GLU A 110 10.08 13.78 -11.20
CA GLU A 110 8.71 14.11 -10.81
C GLU A 110 8.54 14.22 -9.29
N ILE A 111 9.15 13.33 -8.52
CA ILE A 111 9.07 13.33 -7.05
C ILE A 111 10.44 13.47 -6.39
N ARG A 112 11.44 13.96 -7.14
CA ARG A 112 12.82 14.15 -6.64
C ARG A 112 12.86 15.02 -5.38
N SER A 113 12.04 16.06 -5.32
CA SER A 113 11.93 16.95 -4.15
C SER A 113 11.27 16.29 -2.94
N LEU A 114 10.51 15.21 -3.11
CA LEU A 114 9.84 14.50 -2.00
C LEU A 114 10.73 13.37 -1.46
N VAL A 115 11.35 12.61 -2.37
CA VAL A 115 12.16 11.44 -2.03
C VAL A 115 13.61 11.84 -1.72
N GLY A 116 14.20 12.73 -2.50
CA GLY A 116 15.63 13.02 -2.46
C GLY A 116 16.51 11.88 -3.04
N PRO A 117 17.84 12.02 -2.98
CA PRO A 117 18.76 10.95 -3.39
C PRO A 117 18.73 9.75 -2.43
N PRO A 118 19.17 8.55 -2.86
CA PRO A 118 19.37 7.41 -1.97
C PRO A 118 20.28 7.79 -0.77
N ARG A 119 19.94 7.29 0.43
CA ARG A 119 20.63 7.66 1.69
C ARG A 119 21.59 6.60 2.19
N LEU A 120 21.36 5.36 1.79
CA LEU A 120 22.12 4.20 2.25
C LEU A 120 22.97 3.70 1.10
N GLY A 121 23.90 4.57 0.67
CA GLY A 121 24.71 4.37 -0.53
C GLY A 121 23.86 4.40 -1.80
N LYS A 122 23.56 3.22 -2.37
CA LYS A 122 22.69 3.08 -3.56
C LYS A 122 21.25 2.72 -3.20
N LYS A 123 20.90 2.68 -1.91
CA LYS A 123 19.59 2.28 -1.42
C LYS A 123 18.82 3.45 -0.80
N TYR A 124 17.51 3.42 -0.99
CA TYR A 124 16.55 4.32 -0.40
C TYR A 124 16.14 3.78 0.97
N ASP A 125 16.02 4.63 1.99
CA ASP A 125 15.50 4.18 3.29
C ASP A 125 14.02 3.78 3.20
N LEU A 126 13.47 3.22 4.28
CA LEU A 126 12.07 2.76 4.31
C LEU A 126 11.05 3.90 4.21
N GLN A 127 11.40 5.12 4.62
CA GLN A 127 10.52 6.29 4.47
C GLN A 127 10.47 6.74 3.00
N GLN A 128 11.61 6.74 2.33
CA GLN A 128 11.73 6.99 0.89
C GLN A 128 10.99 5.92 0.07
N ALA A 129 11.10 4.65 0.48
CA ALA A 129 10.35 3.56 -0.15
C ALA A 129 8.83 3.74 0.02
N ALA A 130 8.38 4.10 1.22
CA ALA A 130 6.96 4.39 1.47
C ALA A 130 6.46 5.55 0.60
N ILE A 131 7.21 6.64 0.43
CA ILE A 131 6.83 7.72 -0.50
C ILE A 131 6.57 7.19 -1.91
N ILE A 132 7.45 6.33 -2.43
CA ILE A 132 7.32 5.77 -3.79
C ILE A 132 6.05 4.90 -3.90
N LEU A 133 5.76 4.09 -2.88
CA LEU A 133 4.55 3.27 -2.84
C LEU A 133 3.27 4.11 -2.79
N ILE A 134 3.25 5.15 -1.95
CA ILE A 134 2.09 6.05 -1.85
C ILE A 134 1.88 6.81 -3.16
N VAL A 135 2.96 7.25 -3.82
CA VAL A 135 2.87 7.96 -5.11
C VAL A 135 2.23 7.08 -6.19
N GLU A 136 2.54 5.79 -6.22
CA GLU A 136 1.88 4.85 -7.13
C GLU A 136 0.38 4.80 -6.88
N ASP A 137 -0.02 4.73 -5.61
CA ASP A 137 -1.42 4.66 -5.24
C ASP A 137 -2.17 5.95 -5.66
N LEU A 138 -1.62 7.11 -5.29
CA LEU A 138 -2.24 8.40 -5.55
C LEU A 138 -2.34 8.74 -7.03
N ARG A 139 -1.43 8.22 -7.86
CA ARG A 139 -1.39 8.48 -9.30
C ARG A 139 -2.61 7.98 -10.07
N ALA A 140 -3.42 7.12 -9.46
CA ALA A 140 -4.66 6.67 -10.07
C ALA A 140 -5.68 7.80 -10.22
N ALA A 141 -5.64 8.79 -9.33
CA ALA A 141 -6.57 9.92 -9.29
C ALA A 141 -5.89 11.29 -9.44
N LEU A 142 -4.60 11.40 -9.11
CA LEU A 142 -3.88 12.68 -9.04
C LEU A 142 -2.69 12.75 -10.00
N SER A 143 -2.42 13.96 -10.48
CA SER A 143 -1.17 14.31 -11.16
C SER A 143 -0.01 14.43 -10.17
N PHE A 144 1.23 14.35 -10.68
CA PHE A 144 2.41 14.55 -9.84
C PHE A 144 2.48 15.92 -9.16
N GLU A 145 1.91 16.96 -9.76
CA GLU A 145 1.88 18.29 -9.14
C GLU A 145 0.94 18.31 -7.93
N GLU A 146 -0.25 17.73 -8.05
CA GLU A 146 -1.20 17.61 -6.94
C GLU A 146 -0.64 16.74 -5.82
N ILE A 147 0.04 15.64 -6.14
CA ILE A 147 0.73 14.81 -5.14
C ILE A 147 1.81 15.60 -4.40
N ARG A 148 2.62 16.41 -5.11
CA ARG A 148 3.63 17.28 -4.48
C ARG A 148 2.99 18.31 -3.56
N GLN A 149 1.88 18.92 -3.95
CA GLN A 149 1.15 19.89 -3.14
C GLN A 149 0.59 19.24 -1.87
N MET A 150 -0.06 18.08 -2.00
CA MET A 150 -0.55 17.30 -0.86
C MET A 150 0.57 16.97 0.11
N PHE A 151 1.70 16.45 -0.38
CA PHE A 151 2.83 16.07 0.47
C PHE A 151 3.46 17.28 1.15
N THR A 152 3.56 18.41 0.44
CA THR A 152 4.08 19.66 1.02
C THR A 152 3.18 20.16 2.16
N SER A 153 1.86 20.15 1.97
CA SER A 153 0.89 20.52 3.02
C SER A 153 1.00 19.63 4.27
N LEU A 154 1.29 18.34 4.09
CA LEU A 154 1.52 17.39 5.18
C LEU A 154 2.95 17.41 5.73
N ARG A 155 3.83 18.26 5.19
CA ARG A 155 5.28 18.26 5.49
C ARG A 155 5.91 16.87 5.30
N ILE A 156 5.44 16.13 4.29
CA ILE A 156 5.96 14.83 3.90
C ILE A 156 7.07 15.05 2.89
N HIS A 157 8.28 15.09 3.41
CA HIS A 157 9.51 14.94 2.66
C HIS A 157 10.40 13.99 3.45
N ALA A 158 11.13 13.11 2.76
CA ALA A 158 12.09 12.25 3.43
C ALA A 158 13.04 13.01 4.38
N GLN A 159 13.40 14.28 4.10
CA GLN A 159 14.35 15.10 4.90
C GLN A 159 13.67 16.02 5.91
N GLU A 160 12.35 16.04 6.00
CA GLU A 160 11.66 16.95 6.91
C GLU A 160 12.02 16.61 8.38
N PRO A 161 12.60 17.53 9.16
CA PRO A 161 12.92 17.30 10.56
C PRO A 161 11.69 17.15 11.45
N VAL A 162 10.59 17.85 11.14
CA VAL A 162 9.35 17.84 11.94
C VAL A 162 8.13 17.56 11.04
N PRO A 163 8.02 16.32 10.51
CA PRO A 163 6.89 15.96 9.67
C PRO A 163 5.62 15.88 10.51
N ILE A 164 4.47 16.30 9.96
CA ILE A 164 3.16 16.09 10.60
C ILE A 164 2.91 14.58 10.73
N ILE A 165 3.28 13.82 9.71
CA ILE A 165 3.22 12.37 9.71
C ILE A 165 4.39 11.79 8.90
N LYS A 166 5.03 10.74 9.42
CA LYS A 166 6.07 10.02 8.68
C LYS A 166 5.44 9.27 7.49
N PRO A 167 6.09 9.23 6.30
CA PRO A 167 5.54 8.55 5.13
C PRO A 167 5.09 7.10 5.39
N LEU A 168 5.92 6.32 6.09
CA LEU A 168 5.57 4.93 6.39
C LEU A 168 4.35 4.80 7.32
N ARG A 169 4.17 5.76 8.24
CA ARG A 169 2.97 5.81 9.10
C ARG A 169 1.74 6.21 8.30
N LEU A 170 1.85 7.16 7.37
CA LEU A 170 0.75 7.49 6.46
C LEU A 170 0.34 6.26 5.63
N TYR A 171 1.31 5.53 5.07
CA TYR A 171 1.06 4.30 4.32
C TYR A 171 0.29 3.27 5.15
N GLN A 172 0.68 3.08 6.41
CA GLN A 172 -0.01 2.20 7.34
C GLN A 172 -1.44 2.65 7.64
N LEU A 173 -1.66 3.94 7.89
CA LEU A 173 -2.96 4.45 8.31
C LEU A 173 -4.01 4.28 7.22
N TYR A 174 -3.76 4.75 6.00
CA TYR A 174 -4.79 4.64 4.96
C TYR A 174 -5.00 3.19 4.52
N SER A 175 -3.96 2.35 4.52
CA SER A 175 -4.12 0.93 4.17
C SER A 175 -4.89 0.16 5.24
N THR A 176 -4.70 0.50 6.51
CA THR A 176 -5.47 -0.07 7.62
C THR A 176 -6.93 0.39 7.55
N LEU A 177 -7.16 1.68 7.30
CA LEU A 177 -8.50 2.24 7.17
C LEU A 177 -9.23 1.68 5.95
N TYR A 178 -8.54 1.48 4.82
CA TYR A 178 -9.11 0.88 3.62
C TYR A 178 -9.68 -0.51 3.90
N GLU A 179 -8.89 -1.40 4.50
CA GLU A 179 -9.38 -2.73 4.90
C GLU A 179 -10.48 -2.66 5.96
N ALA A 180 -10.42 -1.70 6.89
CA ALA A 180 -11.47 -1.56 7.91
C ALA A 180 -12.81 -1.09 7.31
N LEU A 181 -12.78 -0.45 6.15
CA LEU A 181 -13.95 -0.03 5.37
C LEU A 181 -14.37 -1.05 4.31
N ASP A 182 -13.65 -2.17 4.15
CA ASP A 182 -13.92 -3.27 3.21
C ASP A 182 -13.98 -4.58 4.00
N GLN A 183 -14.93 -4.65 4.95
CA GLN A 183 -14.96 -5.73 5.95
C GLN A 183 -15.48 -7.04 5.37
N ASP A 184 -16.34 -6.97 4.36
CA ASP A 184 -16.79 -8.14 3.61
C ASP A 184 -15.86 -8.52 2.46
N ASN A 185 -14.77 -7.76 2.25
CA ASN A 185 -13.73 -7.98 1.25
C ASN A 185 -14.31 -8.06 -0.18
N ASP A 186 -15.38 -7.31 -0.44
CA ASP A 186 -15.98 -7.16 -1.76
C ASP A 186 -15.26 -6.08 -2.61
N GLN A 187 -14.27 -5.40 -2.01
CA GLN A 187 -13.44 -4.35 -2.62
C GLN A 187 -14.25 -3.09 -2.98
N ILE A 188 -15.41 -2.94 -2.35
CA ILE A 188 -16.27 -1.78 -2.38
C ILE A 188 -16.34 -1.27 -0.94
N LEU A 189 -16.17 0.04 -0.76
CA LEU A 189 -16.26 0.62 0.58
C LEU A 189 -17.66 0.36 1.15
N ASP A 190 -17.71 -0.39 2.25
CA ASP A 190 -18.90 -0.82 2.97
C ASP A 190 -19.64 0.39 3.54
N VAL A 191 -20.50 1.01 2.73
CA VAL A 191 -21.46 2.03 3.18
C VAL A 191 -22.79 1.36 3.50
N ARG A 192 -22.73 0.36 4.38
CA ARG A 192 -23.93 -0.32 4.89
C ARG A 192 -24.45 0.34 6.16
N LEU A 193 -24.61 1.66 6.15
CA LEU A 193 -25.22 2.40 7.26
C LEU A 193 -26.10 3.50 6.69
N PHE A 194 -27.40 3.40 7.01
CA PHE A 194 -28.50 4.35 6.79
C PHE A 194 -29.37 4.16 5.54
N ASP A 195 -30.43 3.36 5.77
CA ASP A 195 -31.80 3.57 5.27
C ASP A 195 -31.97 3.70 3.74
N PRO A 196 -32.41 2.64 3.03
CA PRO A 196 -32.59 2.62 1.57
C PRO A 196 -33.66 3.61 1.04
N LEU A 197 -34.28 4.42 1.91
CA LEU A 197 -35.31 5.39 1.57
C LEU A 197 -34.81 6.85 1.47
N LYS A 198 -33.53 7.14 1.74
CA LYS A 198 -33.00 8.53 1.68
C LYS A 198 -32.14 8.78 0.43
N LEU A 199 -32.80 9.32 -0.60
CA LEU A 199 -32.36 9.67 -1.95
C LEU A 199 -31.30 10.81 -2.07
N HIS A 200 -30.22 10.77 -1.29
CA HIS A 200 -29.02 11.60 -1.53
C HIS A 200 -27.75 10.75 -1.32
N HIS A 201 -27.55 9.74 -2.18
CA HIS A 201 -26.49 8.72 -1.99
C HIS A 201 -25.05 9.25 -2.12
N ASP A 202 -24.80 10.24 -2.98
CA ASP A 202 -23.42 10.74 -3.19
C ASP A 202 -22.86 11.45 -1.94
N GLY A 203 -23.68 12.31 -1.33
CA GLY A 203 -23.30 13.00 -0.09
C GLY A 203 -23.23 12.07 1.12
N GLN A 204 -23.94 10.93 1.09
CA GLN A 204 -23.93 9.95 2.17
C GLN A 204 -22.63 9.13 2.19
N LEU A 205 -22.16 8.67 1.04
CA LEU A 205 -20.87 7.97 0.91
C LEU A 205 -19.72 8.85 1.41
N GLU A 206 -19.65 10.10 0.94
CA GLU A 206 -18.65 11.06 1.39
C GLU A 206 -18.75 11.31 2.90
N SER A 207 -19.97 11.52 3.43
CA SER A 207 -20.18 11.76 4.86
C SER A 207 -19.79 10.56 5.73
N VAL A 208 -20.06 9.33 5.28
CA VAL A 208 -19.71 8.11 6.01
C VAL A 208 -18.20 7.90 6.01
N ILE A 209 -17.54 8.01 4.86
CA ILE A 209 -16.07 7.92 4.77
C ILE A 209 -15.44 9.00 5.65
N ARG A 210 -15.94 10.24 5.57
CA ARG A 210 -15.45 11.37 6.36
C ARG A 210 -15.58 11.10 7.86
N LEU A 211 -16.75 10.67 8.33
CA LEU A 211 -16.99 10.35 9.74
C LEU A 211 -16.07 9.22 10.23
N LYS A 212 -15.98 8.13 9.47
CA LYS A 212 -15.12 6.98 9.82
C LYS A 212 -13.64 7.36 9.87
N THR A 213 -13.20 8.20 8.93
CA THR A 213 -11.84 8.74 8.92
C THR A 213 -11.58 9.63 10.14
N GLU A 214 -12.54 10.47 10.53
CA GLU A 214 -12.44 11.32 11.73
C GLU A 214 -12.37 10.47 13.01
N GLU A 215 -13.24 9.47 13.16
CA GLU A 215 -13.21 8.51 14.28
C GLU A 215 -11.84 7.82 14.37
N PHE A 216 -11.35 7.31 13.25
CA PHE A 216 -10.07 6.60 13.15
C PHE A 216 -8.87 7.49 13.51
N LEU A 217 -8.86 8.76 13.08
CA LEU A 217 -7.78 9.70 13.41
C LEU A 217 -7.74 10.06 14.89
N VAL A 218 -8.90 10.19 15.54
CA VAL A 218 -8.99 10.46 16.97
C VAL A 218 -8.40 9.31 17.79
N GLU A 219 -8.59 8.07 17.33
CA GLU A 219 -8.04 6.87 17.96
C GLU A 219 -6.54 6.70 17.70
N GLU A 220 -6.10 6.78 16.44
CA GLU A 220 -4.74 6.42 16.02
C GLU A 220 -3.70 7.53 16.20
N LEU A 221 -4.14 8.80 16.21
CA LEU A 221 -3.27 9.99 16.25
C LEU A 221 -3.82 11.06 17.22
N PRO A 222 -3.98 10.77 18.52
CA PRO A 222 -4.56 11.70 19.48
C PRO A 222 -3.69 12.94 19.74
N GLN A 223 -2.40 12.91 19.40
CA GLN A 223 -1.44 14.00 19.66
C GLN A 223 -1.43 15.03 18.51
N GLU A 224 -1.82 14.63 17.30
CA GLU A 224 -1.78 15.43 16.08
C GLU A 224 -3.11 16.16 15.79
N ARG A 225 -3.93 16.40 16.81
CA ARG A 225 -5.28 17.01 16.68
C ARG A 225 -5.30 18.30 15.86
N GLU A 226 -4.28 19.14 15.99
CA GLU A 226 -4.14 20.38 15.22
C GLU A 226 -4.15 20.13 13.70
N TYR A 227 -3.64 18.98 13.26
CA TYR A 227 -3.50 18.61 11.86
C TYR A 227 -4.54 17.60 11.37
N HIS A 228 -5.53 17.25 12.20
CA HIS A 228 -6.55 16.23 11.86
C HIS A 228 -7.31 16.56 10.59
N PHE A 229 -7.59 17.84 10.31
CA PHE A 229 -8.27 18.21 9.07
C PHE A 229 -7.44 17.88 7.83
N LEU A 230 -6.12 18.17 7.85
CA LEU A 230 -5.21 17.85 6.76
C LEU A 230 -5.05 16.33 6.60
N LEU A 231 -4.87 15.63 7.71
CA LEU A 231 -4.71 14.18 7.72
C LEU A 231 -5.98 13.48 7.23
N ARG A 232 -7.16 13.96 7.63
CA ARG A 232 -8.45 13.43 7.16
C ARG A 232 -8.54 13.54 5.65
N ASP A 233 -8.33 14.72 5.09
CA ASP A 233 -8.47 14.94 3.66
C ASP A 233 -7.41 14.11 2.89
N ALA A 234 -6.20 14.00 3.44
CA ALA A 234 -5.15 13.14 2.90
C ALA A 234 -5.51 11.65 2.89
N LEU A 235 -6.11 11.13 3.97
CA LEU A 235 -6.58 9.75 4.04
C LEU A 235 -7.72 9.51 3.06
N ILE A 236 -8.69 10.41 2.96
CA ILE A 236 -9.80 10.30 2.00
C ILE A 236 -9.28 10.28 0.56
N ILE A 237 -8.33 11.16 0.23
CA ILE A 237 -7.65 11.17 -1.08
C ILE A 237 -6.97 9.81 -1.34
N ALA A 238 -6.26 9.26 -0.36
CA ALA A 238 -5.61 7.96 -0.51
C ALA A 238 -6.63 6.83 -0.72
N LEU A 239 -7.69 6.76 0.10
CA LEU A 239 -8.75 5.76 0.01
C LEU A 239 -9.46 5.79 -1.36
N THR A 240 -9.82 6.98 -1.83
CA THR A 240 -10.48 7.16 -3.14
C THR A 240 -9.53 6.83 -4.30
N SER A 241 -8.23 7.11 -4.14
CA SER A 241 -7.22 6.68 -5.10
C SER A 241 -7.11 5.16 -5.15
N LEU A 242 -7.12 4.46 -4.01
CA LEU A 242 -7.13 2.99 -3.95
C LEU A 242 -8.35 2.40 -4.64
N GLN A 243 -9.53 2.95 -4.35
CA GLN A 243 -10.76 2.53 -5.01
C GLN A 243 -10.69 2.73 -6.53
N THR A 244 -10.05 3.81 -6.98
CA THR A 244 -9.82 4.07 -8.39
C THR A 244 -8.90 3.03 -9.02
N ILE A 245 -7.82 2.61 -8.35
CA ILE A 245 -6.93 1.54 -8.81
C ILE A 245 -7.71 0.24 -8.97
N PHE A 246 -8.53 -0.11 -7.97
CA PHE A 246 -9.37 -1.30 -8.04
C PHE A 246 -10.28 -1.26 -9.27
N PHE A 247 -11.05 -0.19 -9.49
CA PHE A 247 -11.94 -0.09 -10.66
C PHE A 247 -11.19 -0.10 -11.99
N GLN A 248 -10.00 0.52 -12.07
CA GLN A 248 -9.15 0.45 -13.25
C GLN A 248 -8.68 -0.99 -13.52
N SER A 249 -8.33 -1.74 -12.48
CA SER A 249 -7.93 -3.15 -12.60
C SER A 249 -9.11 -4.03 -13.04
N LEU A 250 -10.30 -3.78 -12.49
CA LEU A 250 -11.53 -4.48 -12.83
C LEU A 250 -11.88 -4.29 -14.31
N ALA A 251 -11.82 -3.05 -14.80
CA ALA A 251 -12.05 -2.73 -16.21
C ALA A 251 -11.07 -3.45 -17.14
N LYS A 252 -9.77 -3.48 -16.78
CA LYS A 252 -8.74 -4.21 -17.55
C LYS A 252 -9.01 -5.71 -17.59
N ARG A 253 -9.46 -6.31 -16.48
CA ARG A 253 -9.80 -7.73 -16.41
C ARG A 253 -10.96 -8.08 -17.35
N TYR A 254 -12.02 -7.27 -17.36
CA TYR A 254 -13.15 -7.46 -18.28
C TYR A 254 -12.75 -7.25 -19.75
N LEU A 255 -11.87 -6.30 -20.04
CA LEU A 255 -11.30 -6.12 -21.37
C LEU A 255 -10.55 -7.39 -21.83
N GLN A 256 -9.71 -7.96 -20.98
CA GLN A 256 -8.98 -9.21 -21.28
C GLN A 256 -9.94 -10.38 -21.54
N HIS A 257 -10.98 -10.49 -20.71
CA HIS A 257 -12.01 -11.52 -20.89
C HIS A 257 -12.73 -11.39 -22.24
N MET A 258 -13.15 -10.17 -22.60
CA MET A 258 -13.80 -9.90 -23.89
C MET A 258 -12.87 -10.25 -25.07
N LEU A 259 -11.59 -9.87 -25.00
CA LEU A 259 -10.62 -10.19 -26.05
C LEU A 259 -10.38 -11.70 -26.19
N HIS A 260 -10.39 -12.44 -25.08
CA HIS A 260 -10.22 -13.89 -25.09
C HIS A 260 -11.42 -14.59 -25.75
N GLN A 261 -12.64 -14.25 -25.33
CA GLN A 261 -13.88 -14.80 -25.91
C GLN A 261 -13.98 -14.51 -27.43
N HIS A 262 -13.56 -13.32 -27.86
CA HIS A 262 -13.52 -12.97 -29.28
C HIS A 262 -12.50 -13.78 -30.07
N SER A 263 -11.38 -14.16 -29.45
CA SER A 263 -10.37 -15.02 -30.10
C SER A 263 -10.85 -16.46 -30.24
N GLU A 264 -11.57 -16.99 -29.25
CA GLU A 264 -12.17 -18.33 -29.29
C GLU A 264 -13.33 -18.43 -30.29
N ALA A 265 -14.14 -17.38 -30.43
CA ALA A 265 -15.25 -17.36 -31.40
C ALA A 265 -14.80 -17.30 -32.88
N LYS A 266 -13.50 -17.06 -33.14
CA LYS A 266 -12.92 -16.98 -34.50
C LYS A 266 -12.04 -18.19 -34.87
N GLY A 267 -11.78 -19.10 -33.92
CA GLY A 267 -11.02 -20.34 -34.15
C GLY A 267 -11.93 -21.52 -34.44
#